data_AF-A0A069PFV8-F1
#
_entry.id   AF-A0A069PFV8-F1
#
_cell.length_a   1.000
_cell.length_b   1.000
_cell.length_c   1.000
_cell.angle_alpha   90.00
_cell.angle_beta   90.00
_cell.angle_gamma   90.00
#
_symmetry.space_group_name_H-M   'P 1'
#
loop_
_entity.id
_entity.type
_entity.pdbx_description
1 polymer ?
#
loop_
_entity_poly.entity_id
_entity_poly.type
_entity_poly.pdbx_seq_one_letter_code
_entity_poly.pdbx_strand_id
1 'polypeptide(L)'
;MLKNPVNVFEIGQQLYETKQMFIKRGVEAAQAAGANLLNAERNAASSFHFFARDVMQYSPATAKQYVRVYERFAHSKLRSRVEGLFSAGDLAMLAAYTDDELNDVVSAKEADPSMTREQLRLLLKKRQAA
;
A
#
# COMPACT_ATOMS: atom_id res chain seq x y z
N MET A 1 -27.07 -1.14 4.99
CA MET A 1 -26.27 -0.67 3.83
C MET A 1 -24.95 -1.42 3.84
N LEU A 2 -24.75 -2.36 2.93
CA LEU A 2 -23.44 -2.98 2.72
C LEU A 2 -22.52 -1.86 2.21
N LYS A 3 -21.50 -1.47 3.00
CA LYS A 3 -20.45 -0.58 2.50
C LYS A 3 -19.81 -1.27 1.31
N ASN A 4 -19.78 -0.60 0.16
CA ASN A 4 -19.03 -1.09 -0.99
C ASN A 4 -17.61 -1.46 -0.52
N PRO A 5 -17.06 -2.60 -0.96
CA PRO A 5 -15.71 -2.98 -0.61
C PRO A 5 -14.76 -1.85 -1.00
N VAL A 6 -13.93 -1.42 -0.05
CA VAL A 6 -12.97 -0.35 -0.23
C VAL A 6 -11.97 -0.76 -1.31
N ASN A 7 -11.92 -0.05 -2.44
CA ASN A 7 -10.88 -0.26 -3.44
C ASN A 7 -9.55 0.31 -2.92
N VAL A 8 -8.75 -0.56 -2.31
CA VAL A 8 -7.47 -0.20 -1.70
C VAL A 8 -6.48 0.38 -2.70
N PHE A 9 -6.61 0.05 -3.98
CA PHE A 9 -5.68 0.52 -4.99
C PHE A 9 -6.00 1.92 -5.48
N GLU A 10 -7.28 2.22 -5.72
CA GLU A 10 -7.71 3.59 -6.04
C GLU A 10 -7.34 4.55 -4.89
N ILE A 11 -7.65 4.16 -3.65
CA ILE A 11 -7.34 4.99 -2.48
C ILE A 11 -5.83 5.05 -2.24
N GLY A 12 -5.13 3.93 -2.40
CA GLY A 12 -3.67 3.87 -2.28
C GLY A 12 -2.97 4.74 -3.31
N GLN A 13 -3.47 4.78 -4.55
CA GLN A 13 -3.00 5.67 -5.61
C GLN A 13 -3.17 7.14 -5.20
N GLN A 14 -4.38 7.53 -4.80
CA GLN A 14 -4.66 8.91 -4.38
C GLN A 14 -3.76 9.34 -3.21
N LEU A 15 -3.59 8.47 -2.21
CA LEU A 15 -2.70 8.74 -1.07
C LEU A 15 -1.24 8.83 -1.51
N TYR A 16 -0.80 7.96 -2.42
CA TYR A 16 0.56 7.98 -2.96
C TYR A 16 0.83 9.27 -3.73
N GLU A 17 -0.03 9.63 -4.68
CA GLU A 17 0.10 10.86 -5.47
C GLU A 17 0.09 12.10 -4.58
N THR A 18 -0.80 12.13 -3.58
CA THR A 18 -0.86 13.21 -2.59
C THR A 18 0.44 13.31 -1.80
N LYS A 19 0.96 12.19 -1.29
CA LYS A 19 2.25 12.13 -0.57
C LYS A 19 3.39 12.67 -1.45
N GLN A 20 3.47 12.24 -2.70
CA GLN A 20 4.50 12.70 -3.64
C GLN A 20 4.36 14.20 -3.93
N MET A 21 3.13 14.71 -4.05
CA MET A 21 2.87 16.15 -4.23
C MET A 21 3.38 16.98 -3.04
N PHE A 22 3.10 16.56 -1.81
CA PHE A 22 3.59 17.26 -0.61
C PHE A 22 5.12 17.27 -0.56
N ILE A 23 5.76 16.12 -0.81
CA ILE A 23 7.22 16.00 -0.82
C ILE A 23 7.81 16.91 -1.90
N LYS A 24 7.32 16.81 -3.15
CA LYS A 24 7.80 17.62 -4.26
C LYS A 24 7.71 19.11 -3.96
N ARG A 25 6.54 19.61 -3.55
CA ARG A 25 6.34 21.04 -3.24
C ARG A 25 7.19 21.50 -2.06
N GLY A 26 7.35 20.66 -1.03
CA GLY A 26 8.19 20.96 0.13
C GLY A 26 9.66 21.10 -0.26
N VAL A 27 10.18 20.19 -1.07
CA VAL A 27 11.56 20.21 -1.55
C VAL A 27 11.79 21.39 -2.50
N GLU A 28 10.90 21.64 -3.45
CA GLU A 28 10.99 22.78 -4.38
C GLU A 28 11.03 24.13 -3.62
N ALA A 29 10.15 24.31 -2.63
CA ALA A 29 10.13 25.51 -1.80
C ALA A 29 11.43 25.68 -0.99
N ALA A 30 11.97 24.58 -0.44
CA ALA A 30 13.22 24.62 0.30
C ALA A 30 14.43 24.92 -0.59
N GLN A 31 14.48 24.36 -1.80
CA GLN A 31 15.51 24.67 -2.79
C GLN A 31 15.48 26.17 -3.16
N ALA A 32 14.31 26.72 -3.46
CA ALA A 32 14.15 28.13 -3.79
C ALA A 32 14.57 29.06 -2.64
N ALA A 33 14.39 28.62 -1.39
CA ALA A 33 14.75 29.37 -0.19
C ALA A 33 16.20 29.12 0.29
N GLY A 34 16.98 28.26 -0.38
CA GLY A 34 18.31 27.84 0.10
C GLY A 34 18.27 27.10 1.45
N ALA A 35 17.14 26.48 1.78
CA ALA A 35 16.92 25.80 3.06
C ALA A 35 17.37 24.33 3.02
N ASN A 36 17.41 23.71 4.19
CA ASN A 36 17.80 22.30 4.33
C ASN A 36 16.72 21.35 3.75
N LEU A 37 17.10 20.56 2.75
CA LEU A 37 16.18 19.66 2.03
C LEU A 37 15.67 18.51 2.88
N LEU A 38 16.52 17.94 3.75
CA LEU A 38 16.13 16.83 4.62
C LEU A 38 15.02 17.25 5.61
N ASN A 39 15.12 18.46 6.15
CA ASN A 39 14.06 19.02 7.01
C ASN A 39 12.77 19.27 6.23
N ALA A 40 12.88 19.73 4.98
CA ALA A 40 11.72 19.94 4.11
C ALA A 40 10.97 18.63 3.80
N GLU A 41 11.70 17.55 3.51
CA GLU A 41 11.11 16.22 3.29
C GLU A 41 10.37 15.72 4.54
N ARG A 42 10.97 15.86 5.73
CA ARG A 42 10.35 15.46 7.01
C ARG A 42 9.07 16.26 7.30
N ASN A 43 9.11 17.56 7.06
CA ASN A 43 7.95 18.43 7.25
C ASN A 43 6.84 18.09 6.25
N ALA A 44 7.18 17.85 4.98
CA ALA A 44 6.23 17.42 3.96
C ALA A 44 5.55 16.08 4.29
N ALA A 45 6.32 15.09 4.77
CA ALA A 45 5.78 13.82 5.22
C ALA A 45 4.81 13.99 6.41
N SER A 46 5.12 14.90 7.33
CA SER A 46 4.23 15.24 8.44
C SER A 46 2.93 15.88 7.95
N SER A 47 3.02 16.85 7.02
CA SER A 47 1.86 17.49 6.39
C SER A 47 0.97 16.49 5.65
N PHE A 48 1.57 15.52 4.95
CA PHE A 48 0.81 14.43 4.35
C PHE A 48 0.00 13.65 5.39
N HIS A 49 0.58 13.33 6.55
CA HIS A 49 -0.15 12.60 7.59
C HIS A 49 -1.31 13.42 8.20
N PHE A 50 -1.14 14.73 8.37
CA PHE A 50 -2.25 15.62 8.75
C PHE A 50 -3.35 15.62 7.69
N PHE A 51 -3.01 15.77 6.41
CA PHE A 51 -3.97 15.75 5.31
C PHE A 51 -4.73 14.42 5.22
N ALA A 52 -4.02 13.29 5.29
CA ALA A 52 -4.63 11.97 5.25
C ALA A 52 -5.65 11.76 6.38
N ARG A 53 -5.34 12.26 7.58
CA ARG A 53 -6.23 12.16 8.74
C ARG A 53 -7.41 13.13 8.66
N ASP A 54 -7.14 14.42 8.49
CA ASP A 54 -8.13 15.47 8.69
C ASP A 54 -8.98 15.74 7.45
N VAL A 55 -8.43 15.48 6.25
CA VAL A 55 -9.12 15.69 4.98
C VAL A 55 -9.65 14.37 4.42
N MET A 56 -8.79 13.35 4.31
CA MET A 56 -9.17 12.06 3.72
C MET A 56 -9.80 11.09 4.73
N GLN A 57 -9.84 11.43 6.03
CA GLN A 57 -10.44 10.61 7.08
C GLN A 57 -9.83 9.21 7.24
N TYR A 58 -8.53 9.06 6.91
CA TYR A 58 -7.78 7.83 7.13
C TYR A 58 -6.81 7.99 8.29
N SER A 59 -6.78 7.00 9.19
CA SER A 59 -5.74 6.95 10.22
C SER A 59 -4.35 6.89 9.58
N PRO A 60 -3.29 7.43 10.23
CA PRO A 60 -1.93 7.33 9.70
C PRO A 60 -1.48 5.90 9.40
N ALA A 61 -1.92 4.94 10.21
CA ALA A 61 -1.64 3.52 10.01
C ALA A 61 -2.32 2.98 8.74
N THR A 62 -3.61 3.29 8.55
CA THR A 62 -4.37 2.89 7.35
C THR A 62 -3.79 3.53 6.10
N ALA A 63 -3.50 4.83 6.13
CA ALA A 63 -2.92 5.55 5.01
C ALA A 63 -1.57 4.94 4.60
N LYS A 64 -0.69 4.66 5.58
CA LYS A 64 0.59 3.98 5.33
C LYS A 64 0.41 2.59 4.75
N GLN A 65 -0.56 1.82 5.25
CA GLN A 65 -0.87 0.49 4.73
C GLN A 65 -1.30 0.54 3.26
N TYR A 66 -2.22 1.45 2.91
CA TYR A 66 -2.75 1.54 1.55
C TYR A 66 -1.71 2.06 0.55
N VAL A 67 -0.91 3.06 0.95
CA VAL A 67 0.23 3.51 0.15
C VAL A 67 1.20 2.36 -0.11
N ARG A 68 1.56 1.57 0.91
CA ARG A 68 2.46 0.42 0.76
C ARG A 68 1.89 -0.65 -0.19
N VAL A 69 0.59 -0.95 -0.07
CA VAL A 69 -0.08 -1.91 -0.96
C VAL A 69 -0.03 -1.41 -2.40
N TYR A 70 -0.37 -0.15 -2.62
CA TYR A 70 -0.30 0.46 -3.95
C TYR A 70 1.12 0.44 -4.51
N GLU A 71 2.11 0.98 -3.77
CA GLU A 71 3.52 1.02 -4.19
C GLU A 71 4.04 -0.37 -4.58
N ARG A 72 3.66 -1.42 -3.84
CA ARG A 72 4.11 -2.79 -4.14
C ARG A 72 3.46 -3.39 -5.38
N PHE A 73 2.16 -3.19 -5.56
CA PHE A 73 1.39 -3.96 -6.54
C PHE A 73 0.98 -3.15 -7.78
N ALA A 74 1.07 -1.82 -7.78
CA ALA A 74 0.63 -0.95 -8.89
C ALA A 74 1.18 -1.38 -10.25
N HIS A 75 2.42 -1.88 -10.27
CA HIS A 75 3.12 -2.36 -11.47
C HIS A 75 3.43 -3.86 -11.44
N SER A 76 2.83 -4.60 -10.50
CA SER A 76 3.00 -6.06 -10.39
C SER A 76 2.29 -6.77 -11.54
N LYS A 77 2.88 -7.87 -12.03
CA LYS A 77 2.22 -8.74 -13.01
C LYS A 77 0.99 -9.43 -12.43
N LEU A 78 0.90 -9.47 -11.10
CA LEU A 78 -0.21 -10.05 -10.36
C LEU A 78 -1.32 -9.05 -10.03
N ARG A 79 -1.18 -7.76 -10.41
CA ARG A 79 -2.07 -6.65 -10.01
C ARG A 79 -3.56 -6.99 -10.11
N SER A 80 -4.00 -7.46 -11.28
CA SER A 80 -5.42 -7.77 -11.55
C SER A 80 -5.91 -8.95 -10.73
N ARG A 81 -5.10 -10.01 -10.62
CA ARG A 81 -5.41 -11.20 -9.82
C ARG A 81 -5.54 -10.83 -8.35
N VAL A 82 -4.57 -10.08 -7.80
CA VAL A 82 -4.57 -9.79 -6.37
C VAL A 82 -5.69 -8.84 -5.95
N GLU A 83 -6.17 -7.98 -6.85
CA GLU A 83 -7.31 -7.09 -6.59
C GLU A 83 -8.63 -7.82 -6.46
N GLY A 84 -8.87 -8.82 -7.29
CA GLY A 84 -10.12 -9.59 -7.26
C GLY A 84 -10.18 -10.61 -6.13
N LEU A 85 -9.03 -11.06 -5.61
CA LEU A 85 -8.95 -12.24 -4.75
C LEU A 85 -8.70 -11.92 -3.27
N PHE A 86 -8.10 -10.78 -2.97
CA PHE A 86 -7.58 -10.50 -1.63
C PHE A 86 -8.19 -9.24 -1.02
N SER A 87 -8.46 -9.30 0.28
CA SER A 87 -8.84 -8.12 1.04
C SER A 87 -7.66 -7.16 1.22
N ALA A 88 -7.94 -5.91 1.58
CA ALA A 88 -6.89 -4.94 1.91
C ALA A 88 -5.95 -5.41 3.05
N GLY A 89 -6.46 -6.22 3.98
CA GLY A 89 -5.66 -6.80 5.07
C GLY A 89 -4.74 -7.92 4.59
N ASP A 90 -5.20 -8.74 3.64
CA ASP A 90 -4.38 -9.78 3.03
C ASP A 90 -3.29 -9.13 2.17
N LEU A 91 -3.65 -8.19 1.31
CA LEU A 91 -2.71 -7.44 0.46
C LEU A 91 -1.60 -6.76 1.27
N ALA A 92 -1.93 -6.19 2.43
CA ALA A 92 -0.93 -5.57 3.31
C ALA A 92 0.10 -6.57 3.86
N MET A 93 -0.33 -7.82 4.09
CA MET A 93 0.56 -8.90 4.49
C MET A 93 1.41 -9.38 3.30
N LEU A 94 0.79 -9.55 2.13
CA LEU A 94 1.46 -9.99 0.91
C LEU A 94 2.45 -8.94 0.37
N ALA A 95 2.28 -7.67 0.73
CA ALA A 95 3.13 -6.58 0.23
C ALA A 95 4.61 -6.66 0.65
N ALA A 96 4.99 -7.62 1.50
CA ALA A 96 6.37 -7.90 1.87
C ALA A 96 7.10 -8.85 0.90
N TYR A 97 6.37 -9.49 -0.02
CA TYR A 97 6.89 -10.56 -0.88
C TYR A 97 6.91 -10.13 -2.34
N THR A 98 7.84 -10.69 -3.13
CA THR A 98 7.99 -10.50 -4.58
C THR A 98 6.90 -11.24 -5.39
N ASP A 99 6.77 -10.95 -6.68
CA ASP A 99 5.75 -11.61 -7.52
C ASP A 99 6.03 -13.11 -7.62
N ASP A 100 7.30 -13.51 -7.69
CA ASP A 100 7.72 -14.91 -7.78
C ASP A 100 7.39 -15.70 -6.51
N GLU A 101 7.55 -15.07 -5.34
CA GLU A 101 7.15 -15.65 -4.05
C GLU A 101 5.62 -15.79 -3.92
N LEU A 102 4.86 -14.94 -4.61
CA LEU A 102 3.40 -14.88 -4.50
C LEU A 102 2.66 -15.73 -5.53
N ASN A 103 3.29 -16.15 -6.63
CA ASN A 103 2.62 -16.89 -7.71
C ASN A 103 1.80 -18.10 -7.22
N ASP A 104 2.36 -18.92 -6.33
CA ASP A 104 1.65 -20.08 -5.77
C ASP A 104 0.55 -19.67 -4.80
N VAL A 105 0.77 -18.62 -4.02
CA VAL A 105 -0.22 -18.12 -3.05
C VAL A 105 -1.44 -17.58 -3.78
N VAL A 106 -1.23 -16.84 -4.87
CA VAL A 106 -2.31 -16.36 -5.73
C VAL A 106 -3.03 -17.52 -6.39
N SER A 107 -2.31 -18.47 -6.99
CA SER A 107 -2.91 -19.66 -7.63
C SER A 107 -3.69 -20.52 -6.63
N ALA A 108 -3.20 -20.66 -5.41
CA ALA A 108 -3.89 -21.39 -4.34
C ALA A 108 -5.18 -20.67 -3.92
N LYS A 109 -5.17 -19.33 -3.78
CA LYS A 109 -6.37 -18.53 -3.47
C LYS A 109 -7.38 -18.52 -4.61
N GLU A 110 -6.94 -18.61 -5.87
CA GLU A 110 -7.84 -18.80 -7.01
C GLU A 110 -8.55 -20.16 -6.97
N ALA A 111 -7.81 -21.23 -6.62
CA ALA A 111 -8.36 -22.57 -6.50
C ALA A 111 -9.29 -22.70 -5.28
N ASP A 112 -9.02 -21.99 -4.19
CA ASP A 112 -9.85 -21.91 -3.00
C ASP A 112 -10.07 -20.44 -2.55
N PRO A 113 -11.10 -19.76 -3.08
CA PRO A 113 -11.42 -18.39 -2.68
C PRO A 113 -11.78 -18.25 -1.20
N SER A 114 -12.17 -19.33 -0.52
CA SER A 114 -12.51 -19.33 0.91
C SER A 114 -11.29 -19.35 1.83
N MET A 115 -10.10 -19.56 1.26
CA MET A 115 -8.86 -19.68 2.02
C MET A 115 -8.63 -18.51 2.97
N THR A 116 -8.41 -18.85 4.23
CA THR A 116 -8.25 -17.88 5.30
C THR A 116 -6.87 -17.22 5.26
N ARG A 117 -6.76 -16.05 5.88
CA ARG A 117 -5.50 -15.34 6.05
C ARG A 117 -4.42 -16.18 6.75
N GLU A 118 -4.82 -17.06 7.67
CA GLU A 118 -3.88 -17.91 8.39
C GLU A 118 -3.34 -19.04 7.51
N GLN A 119 -4.17 -19.62 6.65
CA GLN A 119 -3.71 -20.57 5.63
C GLN A 119 -2.75 -19.90 4.64
N LEU A 120 -3.01 -18.66 4.21
CA LEU A 120 -2.08 -17.88 3.37
C LEU A 120 -0.72 -17.68 4.06
N ARG A 121 -0.71 -17.36 5.37
CA ARG A 121 0.54 -17.26 6.15
C ARG A 121 1.31 -18.56 6.21
N LEU A 122 0.62 -19.69 6.40
CA LEU A 122 1.26 -21.00 6.45
C LEU A 122 1.91 -21.36 5.11
N LEU A 123 1.27 -21.04 3.98
CA LEU A 123 1.85 -21.22 2.65
C LEU A 123 3.13 -20.41 2.47
N LEU A 124 3.11 -19.13 2.85
CA LEU A 124 4.28 -18.25 2.78
C LEU A 124 5.45 -18.74 3.65
N LYS A 125 5.16 -19.21 4.87
CA LYS A 125 6.18 -19.75 5.78
C LYS A 125 6.84 -21.02 5.22
N LYS A 126 6.05 -21.92 4.62
CA LYS A 126 6.58 -23.15 4.00
C LYS A 126 7.59 -22.84 2.89
N ARG A 127 7.36 -21.79 2.10
CA ARG A 127 8.29 -21.36 1.06
C ARG A 127 9.57 -20.73 1.58
N GLN A 128 9.53 -20.00 2.69
CA GLN A 128 10.75 -19.43 3.28
C GLN A 128 11.69 -20.48 3.90
N ALA A 129 11.17 -21.69 4.15
CA ALA A 129 11.92 -22.81 4.71
C ALA A 129 12.42 -23.82 3.66
N ALA A 130 12.10 -23.60 2.38
CA ALA A 130 12.49 -24.44 1.24
C ALA A 130 13.55 -23.72 0.41
#